data_AF-A0A0A0LPW0-F1
#
_entry.id   AF-A0A0A0LPW0-F1
#
_cell.length_a   1.000
_cell.length_b   1.000
_cell.length_c   1.000
_cell.angle_alpha   90.00
_cell.angle_beta   90.00
_cell.angle_gamma   90.00
#
_symmetry.space_group_name_H-M   'P 1'
#
loop_
_entity.id
_entity.type
_entity.pdbx_description
1 polymer ?
#
loop_
_entity_poly.entity_id
_entity_poly.type
_entity_poly.pdbx_seq_one_letter_code
_entity_poly.pdbx_strand_id
1 'polypeptide(L)' 'MMKTVLIVNLEVKDNHEEAAIGARLTFDLCQEIERTESWEDSIDDIVINFEKQLRRKLLYSISFY' A
#
# COMPACT_ATOMS: atom_id res chain seq x y z
N MET A 1 11.18 10.73 -20.09
CA MET A 1 10.55 10.87 -18.76
C MET A 1 11.30 9.97 -17.80
N MET A 2 11.49 10.40 -16.55
CA MET A 2 11.99 9.51 -15.49
C MET A 2 10.91 8.48 -15.16
N LYS A 3 11.30 7.25 -14.82
CA LYS A 3 10.37 6.21 -14.40
C LYS A 3 9.93 6.46 -12.96
N THR A 4 8.62 6.50 -12.72
CA THR A 4 8.01 6.67 -11.40
C THR A 4 8.09 5.39 -10.58
N VAL A 5 8.19 5.53 -9.26
CA VAL A 5 8.14 4.45 -8.27
C VAL A 5 7.24 4.85 -7.14
N LEU A 6 6.24 4.03 -6.83
CA LEU A 6 5.44 4.15 -5.63
C LEU A 6 6.16 3.49 -4.45
N ILE A 7 6.37 4.25 -3.38
CA ILE A 7 6.89 3.74 -2.10
C ILE A 7 5.75 3.82 -1.09
N VAL A 8 5.39 2.69 -0.49
CA VAL A 8 4.35 2.61 0.55
C VAL A 8 4.94 2.04 1.83
N ASN A 9 4.63 2.67 2.96
CA ASN A 9 5.00 2.22 4.29
C ASN A 9 3.76 1.78 5.06
N LEU A 10 3.74 0.50 5.45
CA LEU A 10 2.78 -0.09 6.38
C LEU A 10 3.51 -0.41 7.68
N GLU A 11 3.07 0.18 8.79
CA GLU A 11 3.65 -0.12 10.10
C GLU A 11 3.23 -1.50 10.60
N VAL A 12 4.22 -2.34 10.89
CA VAL A 12 4.06 -3.70 11.40
C VAL A 12 4.97 -3.85 12.62
N LYS A 13 4.43 -4.37 13.72
CA LYS A 13 5.26 -4.64 14.91
C LYS A 13 6.17 -5.84 14.64
N ASP A 14 7.39 -5.79 15.15
CA ASP A 14 8.38 -6.87 15.00
C ASP A 14 8.05 -8.06 15.92
N ASN A 15 7.03 -8.84 15.51
CA ASN A 15 6.71 -10.13 16.09
C ASN A 15 6.03 -11.01 15.02
N HIS A 16 6.02 -12.32 15.24
CA HIS A 16 5.52 -13.29 14.25
C HIS A 16 4.04 -13.11 13.89
N GLU A 17 3.20 -12.75 14.87
CA GLU A 17 1.75 -12.59 14.66
C GLU A 17 1.47 -11.37 13.78
N GLU A 18 2.04 -10.22 14.14
CA GLU A 18 1.91 -8.98 13.37
C GLU A 18 2.57 -9.06 12.00
N ALA A 19 3.69 -9.79 11.86
CA ALA A 19 4.30 -10.05 10.56
C ALA A 19 3.37 -10.85 9.63
N ALA A 20 2.71 -11.88 10.15
CA ALA A 20 1.76 -12.68 9.36
C ALA A 20 0.54 -11.85 8.93
N ILE A 21 0.01 -11.03 9.84
CA ILE A 21 -1.07 -10.08 9.54
C ILE A 21 -0.60 -9.08 8.49
N GLY A 22 0.52 -8.39 8.73
CA GLY A 22 1.09 -7.39 7.83
C GLY A 22 1.37 -7.94 6.43
N ALA A 23 1.85 -9.17 6.32
CA ALA A 23 2.05 -9.84 5.04
C ALA A 23 0.73 -10.04 4.29
N ARG A 24 -0.33 -10.49 4.97
CA ARG A 24 -1.65 -10.63 4.35
C ARG A 24 -2.22 -9.29 3.90
N LEU A 25 -2.12 -8.26 4.74
CA LEU A 25 -2.60 -6.92 4.42
C LEU A 25 -1.85 -6.32 3.23
N THR A 26 -0.52 -6.50 3.18
CA THR A 26 0.30 -6.05 2.06
C THR A 26 -0.08 -6.78 0.77
N PHE A 27 -0.32 -8.10 0.84
CA PHE A 27 -0.78 -8.86 -0.31
C PHE A 27 -2.11 -8.33 -0.85
N ASP A 28 -3.09 -8.09 0.04
CA ASP A 28 -4.40 -7.57 -0.35
C ASP A 28 -4.25 -6.17 -0.99
N LEU A 29 -3.39 -5.28 -0.43
CA LEU A 29 -3.09 -3.97 -1.02
C LEU A 29 -2.48 -4.09 -2.43
N CYS A 30 -1.50 -4.99 -2.63
CA CYS A 30 -0.91 -5.23 -3.94
C CYS A 30 -1.94 -5.72 -4.95
N GLN A 31 -2.88 -6.58 -4.54
CA GLN A 31 -3.95 -7.03 -5.43
C GLN A 31 -4.90 -5.91 -5.84
N GLU A 32 -5.24 -4.99 -4.92
CA GLU A 32 -6.07 -3.83 -5.25
C GLU A 32 -5.37 -2.91 -6.24
N ILE A 33 -4.08 -2.62 -6.03
CA ILE A 33 -3.27 -1.80 -6.95
C ILE A 33 -3.20 -2.45 -8.34
N GLU A 34 -2.91 -3.75 -8.42
CA GLU A 34 -2.78 -4.50 -9.69
C GLU A 34 -4.08 -4.55 -10.51
N ARG A 35 -5.24 -4.46 -9.84
CA ARG A 35 -6.55 -4.44 -10.52
C ARG A 35 -6.89 -3.09 -11.15
N THR A 36 -6.15 -2.03 -10.83
CA THR A 36 -6.38 -0.71 -11.41
C THR A 36 -5.66 -0.57 -12.75
N GLU A 37 -6.27 0.15 -13.69
CA GLU A 37 -5.63 0.43 -15.00
C GLU A 37 -4.49 1.45 -14.87
N SER A 38 -4.63 2.39 -13.92
CA SER A 38 -3.67 3.45 -13.62
C SER A 38 -3.60 3.61 -12.11
N TRP A 39 -2.50 3.12 -11.51
CA TRP A 39 -2.30 3.27 -10.07
C TRP A 39 -2.01 4.72 -9.71
N GLU A 40 -1.38 5.48 -10.61
CA GLU A 40 -1.07 6.90 -10.41
C GLU A 40 -2.33 7.73 -10.15
N ASP A 41 -3.42 7.44 -10.87
CA ASP A 41 -4.70 8.15 -10.72
C ASP A 41 -5.54 7.60 -9.56
N SER A 42 -5.25 6.38 -9.10
CA SER A 42 -6.09 5.63 -8.15
C SER A 42 -5.51 5.51 -6.74
N ILE A 43 -4.23 5.86 -6.53
CA ILE A 43 -3.51 5.53 -5.29
C ILE A 43 -4.12 6.20 -4.05
N ASP A 44 -4.60 7.44 -4.15
CA ASP A 44 -5.25 8.14 -3.04
C ASP A 44 -6.50 7.39 -2.57
N ASP A 45 -7.37 7.00 -3.51
CA ASP A 45 -8.61 6.28 -3.19
C ASP A 45 -8.33 4.88 -2.65
N ILE A 46 -7.34 4.18 -3.21
CA ILE A 46 -6.91 2.86 -2.72
C ILE A 46 -6.44 2.98 -1.27
N VAL A 47 -5.56 3.94 -0.97
CA VAL A 47 -5.04 4.15 0.39
C VAL A 47 -6.17 4.51 1.34
N ILE A 48 -7.03 5.47 1.00
CA ILE A 48 -8.16 5.87 1.83
C ILE A 48 -9.08 4.69 2.15
N ASN A 49 -9.38 3.84 1.17
CA ASN A 49 -10.25 2.68 1.37
C ASN A 49 -9.58 1.61 2.23
N PHE A 50 -8.29 1.37 2.03
CA PHE A 50 -7.50 0.44 2.82
C PHE A 50 -7.42 0.88 4.29
N GLU A 51 -7.14 2.16 4.55
CA GLU A 51 -7.10 2.71 5.91
C GLU A 51 -8.46 2.58 6.63
N LYS A 52 -9.58 2.81 5.92
CA LYS A 52 -10.94 2.64 6.47
C LYS A 52 -11.22 1.19 6.86
N GLN A 53 -10.81 0.23 6.06
CA GLN A 53 -11.07 -1.19 6.30
C GLN A 53 -10.24 -1.73 7.48
N LEU A 54 -8.97 -1.32 7.57
CA LEU A 54 -7.99 -1.97 8.43
C LEU A 54 -7.62 -1.16 9.67
N ARG A 55 -8.11 0.08 9.79
CA ARG A 55 -7.84 1.01 10.90
C ARG A 55 -6.33 1.24 11.14
N ARG A 56 -5.52 1.08 10.09
CA ARG A 56 -4.08 1.38 10.09
C ARG A 56 -3.84 2.50 9.10
N LYS A 57 -2.91 3.39 9.44
CA LYS A 57 -2.47 4.43 8.50
C LYS A 57 -1.40 3.89 7.56
N LEU A 58 -1.49 4.28 6.30
CA LEU A 58 -0.43 4.09 5.32
C LEU A 58 0.23 5.43 5.03
N LEU A 59 1.55 5.42 4.90
CA LEU A 59 2.27 6.55 4.32
C LEU A 59 2.73 6.13 2.93
N TYR A 60 2.61 7.00 1.94
CA TYR A 60 3.14 6.71 0.62
C TYR A 60 3.80 7.95 -0.01
N SER A 61 4.69 7.72 -0.96
CA SER A 61 5.35 8.76 -1.74
C SER A 61 5.68 8.25 -3.14
N ILE A 62 5.85 9.19 -4.08
CA ILE A 62 6.28 8.91 -5.45
C ILE A 62 7.74 9.36 -5.59
N SER A 63 8.58 8.45 -6.08
CA SER A 63 10.00 8.67 -6.37
C SER A 63 10.31 8.44 -7.85
N PHE A 64 11.54 8.74 -8.27
CA PHE A 64 11.97 8.65 -9.67
C PHE A 64 13.35 7.96 -9.75
N TYR A 65 13.52 7.06 -10.72
CA TYR A 65 14.80 6.41 -11.03
C TYR A 65 15.78 7.32 -11.78
#